data_AF-A0ABD2N4S2-F1
#
_entry.id   AF-A0ABD2N4S2-F1
#
_cell.length_a   1.000
_cell.length_b   1.000
_cell.length_c   1.000
_cell.angle_alpha   90.00
_cell.angle_beta   90.00
_cell.angle_gamma   90.00
#
_symmetry.space_group_name_H-M   'P 1'
#
loop_
_entity.id
_entity.type
_entity.pdbx_description
1 polymer ?
#
loop_
_entity_poly.entity_id
_entity_poly.type
_entity_poly.pdbx_seq_one_letter_code
_entity_poly.pdbx_strand_id
1 'polypeptide(L)'
;MNHLHRLPKRLKKDSTGIMKRILVYKLLKLSPECKERLALVSSMRKQGYLYMRTDKNIEIPVRRLKQIDNSVTKYFVCTYCLDQYSKQFLYRYVRICKQRPATAERGSRNCLARSQTFLATLKSKNQDFLQSSRIKEEVFGLRRADDISYTAKSDPLICLYGETLLKKHKRQQICTTVSNKMREIARMLIALRDISSSVHMFFDAMKPGMFQDIITATKVISGYD
;
A
#
# COMPACT_ATOMS: atom_id res chain seq x y z
N MET A 1 -38.73 -1.80 16.98
CA MET A 1 -37.96 -2.78 17.77
C MET A 1 -36.85 -3.40 16.91
N ASN A 2 -35.59 -3.29 17.36
CA ASN A 2 -34.39 -4.08 17.00
C ASN A 2 -34.00 -4.30 15.52
N HIS A 3 -33.60 -3.23 14.81
CA HIS A 3 -32.96 -3.33 13.48
C HIS A 3 -31.41 -3.25 13.49
N LEU A 4 -30.79 -3.36 14.67
CA LEU A 4 -29.32 -3.31 14.84
C LEU A 4 -28.60 -4.62 14.43
N HIS A 5 -29.33 -5.70 14.13
CA HIS A 5 -28.74 -7.02 13.86
C HIS A 5 -28.11 -7.21 12.46
N ARG A 6 -28.24 -6.26 11.52
CA ARG A 6 -27.60 -6.32 10.19
C ARG A 6 -26.39 -5.37 10.02
N LEU A 7 -25.95 -4.71 11.08
CA LEU A 7 -24.71 -3.94 11.05
C LEU A 7 -23.52 -4.85 11.43
N PRO A 8 -22.39 -4.78 10.71
CA PRO A 8 -21.19 -5.53 11.10
C PRO A 8 -20.78 -5.15 12.53
N LYS A 9 -20.73 -6.12 13.45
CA LYS A 9 -20.48 -5.94 14.90
C LYS A 9 -19.14 -5.28 15.27
N ARG A 10 -18.28 -4.87 14.32
CA ARG A 10 -16.88 -4.47 14.54
C ARG A 10 -16.57 -3.03 14.09
N LEU A 11 -17.42 -2.07 14.44
CA LEU A 11 -17.20 -0.63 14.24
C LEU A 11 -16.92 0.10 15.57
N LYS A 12 -16.07 -0.44 16.45
CA LYS A 12 -15.70 0.25 17.70
C LYS A 12 -14.31 0.88 17.63
N LYS A 13 -14.34 2.20 17.87
CA LYS A 13 -13.33 3.13 18.38
C LYS A 13 -11.93 3.03 17.80
N ASP A 14 -11.64 3.94 16.87
CA ASP A 14 -10.36 4.64 16.73
C ASP A 14 -10.66 6.04 16.15
N SER A 15 -9.71 6.98 16.26
CA SER A 15 -9.78 8.42 15.91
C SER A 15 -10.32 8.77 14.50
N THR A 16 -10.57 7.75 13.65
CA THR A 16 -11.42 7.78 12.44
C THR A 16 -12.94 7.87 12.72
N GLY A 17 -13.33 8.17 13.96
CA GLY A 17 -14.71 8.09 14.46
C GLY A 17 -15.70 9.03 13.78
N ILE A 18 -15.28 10.20 13.30
CA ILE A 18 -16.19 11.21 12.73
C ILE A 18 -16.71 10.77 11.35
N MET A 19 -15.83 10.35 10.45
CA MET A 19 -16.21 9.81 9.13
C MET A 19 -17.06 8.54 9.25
N LYS A 20 -16.71 7.65 10.19
CA LYS A 20 -17.52 6.45 10.49
C LYS A 20 -18.92 6.82 11.02
N ARG A 21 -19.02 7.82 11.92
CA ARG A 21 -20.31 8.31 12.45
C ARG A 21 -21.18 8.95 11.37
N ILE A 22 -20.62 9.76 10.49
CA ILE A 22 -21.36 10.40 9.38
C ILE A 22 -21.92 9.35 8.41
N LEU A 23 -21.11 8.36 8.03
CA LEU A 23 -21.56 7.28 7.14
C LEU A 23 -22.65 6.42 7.79
N VAL A 24 -22.50 6.07 9.06
CA VAL A 24 -23.53 5.33 9.83
C VAL A 24 -24.81 6.14 9.94
N TYR A 25 -24.73 7.44 10.22
CA TYR A 25 -25.89 8.32 10.29
C TYR A 25 -26.63 8.44 8.95
N LYS A 26 -25.90 8.61 7.83
CA LYS A 26 -26.48 8.55 6.48
C LYS A 26 -27.17 7.21 6.23
N LEU A 27 -26.57 6.10 6.67
CA LEU A 27 -27.14 4.77 6.54
C LEU A 27 -28.46 4.65 7.31
N LEU A 28 -28.54 5.16 8.54
CA LEU A 28 -29.76 5.12 9.36
C LEU A 28 -30.91 5.93 8.77
N LYS A 29 -30.63 6.98 7.99
CA LYS A 29 -31.64 7.78 7.28
C LYS A 29 -32.22 7.10 6.04
N LEU A 30 -31.52 6.13 5.45
CA LEU A 30 -31.94 5.45 4.23
C LEU A 30 -32.81 4.23 4.53
N SER A 31 -33.86 4.03 3.72
CA SER A 31 -34.72 2.85 3.83
C SER A 31 -33.95 1.54 3.58
N PRO A 32 -34.35 0.42 4.19
CA PRO A 32 -33.56 -0.83 4.23
C PRO A 32 -33.21 -1.41 2.85
N GLU A 33 -34.03 -1.17 1.85
CA GLU A 33 -33.95 -1.79 0.52
C GLU A 33 -33.52 -0.83 -0.59
N CYS A 34 -33.23 0.44 -0.24
CA CYS A 34 -32.76 1.40 -1.23
C CYS A 34 -31.39 0.99 -1.80
N LYS A 35 -31.23 1.10 -3.12
CA LYS A 35 -29.96 0.82 -3.83
C LYS A 35 -28.79 1.62 -3.25
N GLU A 36 -29.04 2.85 -2.84
CA GLU A 36 -28.04 3.73 -2.22
C GLU A 36 -27.54 3.17 -0.88
N ARG A 37 -28.46 2.62 -0.07
CA ARG A 37 -28.11 2.00 1.21
C ARG A 37 -27.22 0.78 0.99
N LEU A 38 -27.56 -0.07 0.02
CA LEU A 38 -26.76 -1.25 -0.32
C LEU A 38 -25.35 -0.85 -0.82
N ALA A 39 -25.26 0.20 -1.64
CA ALA A 39 -23.99 0.74 -2.11
C ALA A 39 -23.14 1.27 -0.94
N LEU A 40 -23.76 1.98 0.00
CA LEU A 40 -23.09 2.52 1.20
C LEU A 40 -22.57 1.40 2.12
N VAL A 41 -23.40 0.38 2.39
CA VAL A 41 -22.99 -0.82 3.16
C VAL A 41 -21.83 -1.54 2.47
N SER A 42 -21.91 -1.70 1.14
CA SER A 42 -20.83 -2.32 0.37
C SER A 42 -19.53 -1.53 0.52
N SER A 43 -19.55 -0.21 0.35
CA SER A 43 -18.38 0.66 0.56
C SER A 43 -17.78 0.51 1.96
N MET A 44 -18.61 0.52 3.01
CA MET A 44 -18.15 0.33 4.39
C MET A 44 -17.51 -1.05 4.62
N ARG A 45 -18.03 -2.11 4.01
CA ARG A 45 -17.41 -3.44 4.10
C ARG A 45 -16.01 -3.45 3.48
N LYS A 46 -15.84 -2.79 2.34
CA LYS A 46 -14.53 -2.71 1.64
C LYS A 46 -13.50 -1.96 2.47
N GLN A 47 -13.91 -0.86 3.11
CA GLN A 47 -13.07 -0.16 4.10
C GLN A 47 -12.68 -1.09 5.26
N GLY A 48 -13.63 -1.87 5.77
CA GLY A 48 -13.38 -2.88 6.80
C GLY A 48 -12.38 -3.96 6.34
N TYR A 49 -12.50 -4.45 5.10
CA TYR A 49 -11.56 -5.43 4.55
C TYR A 49 -10.16 -4.86 4.36
N LEU A 50 -10.05 -3.59 3.94
CA LEU A 50 -8.77 -2.89 3.89
C LEU A 50 -8.15 -2.77 5.29
N TYR A 51 -8.94 -2.39 6.30
CA TYR A 51 -8.48 -2.32 7.69
C TYR A 51 -7.98 -3.68 8.22
N MET A 52 -8.71 -4.77 7.93
CA MET A 52 -8.27 -6.12 8.30
C MET A 52 -6.93 -6.49 7.68
N ARG A 53 -6.69 -6.04 6.44
CA ARG A 53 -5.41 -6.23 5.76
C ARG A 53 -4.30 -5.39 6.36
N THR A 54 -4.58 -4.14 6.73
CA THR A 54 -3.53 -3.26 7.27
C THR A 54 -3.15 -3.63 8.70
N ASP A 55 -4.12 -3.80 9.58
CA ASP A 55 -3.85 -3.94 11.02
C ASP A 55 -3.63 -5.38 11.44
N LYS A 56 -4.35 -6.32 10.81
CA LYS A 56 -4.32 -7.73 11.20
C LYS A 56 -3.59 -8.62 10.19
N ASN A 57 -3.10 -8.05 9.09
CA ASN A 57 -2.52 -8.79 7.96
C ASN A 57 -3.45 -9.89 7.40
N ILE A 58 -4.77 -9.71 7.51
CA ILE A 58 -5.77 -10.64 7.00
C ILE A 58 -6.28 -10.13 5.66
N GLU A 59 -5.98 -10.87 4.59
CA GLU A 59 -6.43 -10.53 3.23
C GLU A 59 -7.81 -11.16 2.94
N ILE A 60 -8.72 -10.33 2.42
CA ILE A 60 -10.10 -10.71 2.09
C ILE A 60 -10.37 -10.28 0.63
N PRO A 61 -9.87 -11.06 -0.34
CA PRO A 61 -10.04 -10.75 -1.76
C PRO A 61 -11.43 -11.10 -2.28
N VAL A 62 -11.86 -10.38 -3.32
CA VAL A 62 -13.16 -10.59 -4.00
C VAL A 62 -13.25 -12.00 -4.60
N ARG A 63 -12.12 -12.55 -5.05
CA ARG A 63 -11.98 -13.94 -5.45
C ARG A 63 -10.66 -14.49 -4.92
N ARG A 64 -10.73 -15.56 -4.13
CA ARG A 64 -9.55 -16.34 -3.77
C ARG A 64 -9.21 -17.26 -4.94
N LEU A 65 -7.98 -17.18 -5.44
CA LEU A 65 -7.47 -18.22 -6.33
C LEU A 65 -7.22 -19.46 -5.48
N LYS A 66 -7.51 -20.65 -6.02
CA LYS A 66 -7.03 -21.90 -5.44
C LYS A 66 -5.50 -21.84 -5.47
N GLN A 67 -4.85 -22.16 -4.35
CA GLN A 67 -3.40 -22.33 -4.35
C GLN A 67 -3.11 -23.54 -5.22
N ILE A 68 -2.50 -23.30 -6.37
CA ILE A 68 -2.12 -24.35 -7.32
C ILE A 68 -0.69 -24.84 -7.00
N ASP A 69 0.11 -24.01 -6.34
CA ASP A 69 1.49 -24.30 -5.90
C ASP A 69 1.75 -23.66 -4.53
N ASN A 70 2.87 -23.99 -3.87
CA ASN A 70 3.40 -23.33 -2.65
C ASN A 70 3.70 -21.82 -2.82
N SER A 71 3.29 -21.20 -3.93
CA SER A 71 3.49 -19.78 -4.20
C SER A 71 2.46 -18.92 -3.44
N VAL A 72 2.96 -17.98 -2.64
CA VAL A 72 2.11 -17.00 -1.93
C VAL A 72 1.47 -16.06 -2.95
N THR A 73 0.16 -16.19 -3.15
CA THR A 73 -0.59 -15.31 -4.06
C THR A 73 -0.68 -13.89 -3.48
N LYS A 74 -0.02 -12.92 -4.13
CA LYS A 74 -0.08 -11.51 -3.73
C LYS A 74 -1.35 -10.83 -4.25
N TYR A 75 -2.10 -10.22 -3.35
CA TYR A 75 -3.28 -9.43 -3.66
C TYR A 75 -2.98 -7.93 -3.69
N PHE A 76 -3.75 -7.18 -4.47
CA PHE A 76 -3.64 -5.74 -4.68
C PHE A 76 -5.00 -5.08 -4.39
N VAL A 77 -4.99 -3.80 -4.04
CA VAL A 77 -6.18 -3.01 -3.73
C VAL A 77 -6.51 -2.08 -4.90
N CYS A 78 -7.77 -2.06 -5.31
CA CYS A 78 -8.25 -1.02 -6.19
C CYS A 78 -8.32 0.30 -5.42
N THR A 79 -7.55 1.31 -5.83
CA THR A 79 -7.48 2.61 -5.15
C THR A 79 -8.78 3.42 -5.23
N TYR A 80 -9.75 3.00 -6.06
CA TYR A 80 -11.04 3.67 -6.21
C TYR A 80 -12.12 3.09 -5.30
N CYS A 81 -12.24 1.76 -5.21
CA CYS A 81 -13.30 1.09 -4.45
C CYS A 81 -12.80 0.33 -3.21
N LEU A 82 -11.49 0.23 -3.02
CA LEU A 82 -10.81 -0.43 -1.90
C LEU A 82 -10.94 -1.97 -1.83
N ASP A 83 -11.56 -2.60 -2.83
CA ASP A 83 -11.57 -4.06 -2.94
C ASP A 83 -10.21 -4.65 -3.29
N GLN A 84 -10.02 -5.91 -2.90
CA GLN A 84 -8.79 -6.67 -3.07
C GLN A 84 -8.91 -7.69 -4.23
N TYR A 85 -7.90 -7.72 -5.10
CA TYR A 85 -7.85 -8.55 -6.32
C TYR A 85 -6.46 -9.14 -6.52
N SER A 86 -6.36 -10.30 -7.18
CA SER A 86 -5.06 -10.77 -7.65
C SER A 86 -4.49 -9.83 -8.73
N LYS A 87 -3.19 -9.94 -9.01
CA LYS A 87 -2.51 -9.15 -10.05
C LYS A 87 -3.27 -9.13 -11.39
N GLN A 88 -3.69 -10.31 -11.87
CA GLN A 88 -4.37 -10.46 -13.16
C GLN A 88 -5.78 -9.85 -13.15
N PHE A 89 -6.52 -10.02 -12.04
CA PHE A 89 -7.88 -9.51 -11.91
C PHE A 89 -7.92 -7.99 -11.75
N LEU A 90 -6.99 -7.40 -10.99
CA LEU A 90 -6.98 -5.95 -10.78
C LEU A 90 -6.90 -5.19 -12.11
N TYR A 91 -6.02 -5.64 -13.00
CA TYR A 91 -5.79 -4.99 -14.28
C TYR A 91 -7.07 -4.87 -15.12
N ARG A 92 -7.90 -5.92 -15.10
CA ARG A 92 -9.20 -5.97 -15.80
C ARG A 92 -10.26 -5.17 -15.05
N TYR A 93 -10.32 -5.35 -13.73
CA TYR A 93 -11.35 -4.73 -12.88
C TYR A 93 -11.31 -3.21 -12.87
N VAL A 94 -10.12 -2.60 -12.80
CA VAL A 94 -9.97 -1.15 -12.67
C VAL A 94 -10.68 -0.38 -13.79
N ARG A 95 -10.75 -0.96 -15.01
CA ARG A 95 -11.41 -0.33 -16.17
C ARG A 95 -12.92 -0.24 -16.03
N ILE A 96 -13.54 -1.21 -15.34
CA ILE A 96 -14.98 -1.34 -15.13
C ILE A 96 -15.42 -0.92 -13.71
N CYS A 97 -14.49 -0.41 -12.90
CA CYS A 97 -14.77 -0.01 -11.53
C CYS A 97 -15.77 1.16 -11.52
N LYS A 98 -16.94 0.96 -10.91
CA LYS A 98 -18.00 1.97 -10.81
C LYS A 98 -17.61 3.22 -10.01
N GLN A 99 -16.61 3.11 -9.13
CA GLN A 99 -16.11 4.21 -8.31
C GLN A 99 -14.94 4.97 -8.96
N ARG A 100 -14.56 4.60 -10.19
CA ARG A 100 -13.51 5.29 -10.94
C ARG A 100 -14.08 6.59 -11.53
N PRO A 101 -13.43 7.74 -11.32
CA PRO A 101 -13.90 9.00 -11.89
C PRO A 101 -13.71 9.02 -13.40
N ALA A 102 -14.62 9.70 -14.12
CA ALA A 102 -14.59 9.81 -15.58
C ALA A 102 -13.31 10.52 -16.09
N THR A 103 -12.73 11.40 -15.27
CA THR A 103 -11.49 12.15 -15.55
C THR A 103 -10.22 11.30 -15.41
N ALA A 104 -10.28 10.12 -14.80
CA ALA A 104 -9.10 9.27 -14.66
C ALA A 104 -8.66 8.73 -16.01
N GLU A 105 -7.34 8.80 -16.28
CA GLU A 105 -6.71 8.22 -17.46
C GLU A 105 -7.26 6.83 -17.80
N ARG A 106 -7.52 6.57 -19.08
CA ARG A 106 -8.03 5.27 -19.57
C ARG A 106 -7.07 4.10 -19.35
N GLY A 107 -5.83 4.38 -18.97
CA GLY A 107 -4.77 3.39 -18.79
C GLY A 107 -4.80 2.65 -17.45
N SER A 108 -4.92 1.32 -17.51
CA SER A 108 -4.66 0.39 -16.39
C SER A 108 -3.15 0.14 -16.15
N ARG A 109 -2.26 0.70 -16.98
CA ARG A 109 -0.82 0.36 -17.01
C ARG A 109 -0.13 0.48 -15.65
N ASN A 110 -0.54 1.42 -14.81
CA ASN A 110 0.06 1.67 -13.50
C ASN A 110 -0.83 1.28 -12.32
N CYS A 111 -1.92 0.52 -12.52
CA CYS A 111 -2.84 0.17 -11.44
C CYS A 111 -2.17 -0.62 -10.31
N LEU A 112 -1.25 -1.53 -10.63
CA LEU A 112 -0.49 -2.31 -9.65
C LEU A 112 0.47 -1.40 -8.87
N ALA A 113 1.18 -0.50 -9.55
CA ALA A 113 2.08 0.45 -8.92
C ALA A 113 1.31 1.39 -7.99
N ARG A 114 0.18 1.94 -8.44
CA ARG A 114 -0.75 2.76 -7.64
C ARG A 114 -1.27 2.00 -6.43
N SER A 115 -1.70 0.75 -6.60
CA SER A 115 -2.13 -0.11 -5.50
C SER A 115 -1.02 -0.34 -4.48
N GLN A 116 0.17 -0.67 -4.93
CA GLN A 116 1.30 -0.94 -4.05
C GLN A 116 1.71 0.32 -3.28
N THR A 117 1.76 1.46 -3.98
CA THR A 117 2.00 2.77 -3.36
C THR A 117 0.95 3.06 -2.30
N PHE A 118 -0.34 2.92 -2.63
CA PHE A 118 -1.42 3.13 -1.68
C PHE A 118 -1.24 2.29 -0.41
N LEU A 119 -0.98 0.98 -0.55
CA LEU A 119 -0.73 0.08 0.57
C LEU A 119 0.51 0.46 1.39
N ALA A 120 1.63 0.77 0.74
CA ALA A 120 2.87 1.17 1.40
C ALA A 120 2.70 2.47 2.20
N THR A 121 2.01 3.45 1.62
CA THR A 121 1.78 4.75 2.26
C THR A 121 0.79 4.69 3.42
N LEU A 122 -0.18 3.76 3.39
CA LEU A 122 -1.18 3.61 4.45
C LEU A 122 -0.58 3.15 5.78
N LYS A 123 0.48 2.33 5.75
CA LYS A 123 1.18 1.85 6.95
C LYS A 123 2.38 2.72 7.35
N SER A 124 2.71 3.72 6.53
CA SER A 124 3.92 4.49 6.73
C SER A 124 3.76 5.41 7.95
N LYS A 125 4.75 5.38 8.86
CA LYS A 125 4.88 6.37 9.94
C LYS A 125 5.02 7.80 9.39
N ASN A 126 5.39 7.95 8.12
CA ASN A 126 5.61 9.21 7.43
C ASN A 126 4.44 9.55 6.49
N GLN A 127 3.21 9.11 6.80
CA GLN A 127 2.05 9.35 5.93
C GLN A 127 1.89 10.84 5.59
N ASP A 128 2.00 11.72 6.59
CA ASP A 128 1.83 13.17 6.41
C ASP A 128 2.89 13.77 5.48
N PHE A 129 4.16 13.38 5.70
CA PHE A 129 5.27 13.74 4.80
C PHE A 129 5.01 13.27 3.37
N LEU A 130 4.50 12.04 3.19
CA LEU A 130 4.27 11.47 1.86
C LEU A 130 3.10 12.12 1.13
N GLN A 131 2.08 12.67 1.82
CA GLN A 131 0.92 13.27 1.16
C GLN A 131 1.28 14.42 0.22
N SER A 132 2.27 15.24 0.59
CA SER A 132 2.71 16.43 -0.16
C SER A 132 4.12 16.29 -0.76
N SER A 133 4.73 15.11 -0.66
CA SER A 133 6.08 14.86 -1.18
C SER A 133 6.10 14.67 -2.70
N ARG A 134 7.12 15.25 -3.35
CA ARG A 134 7.37 15.06 -4.79
C ARG A 134 7.69 13.61 -5.11
N ILE A 135 8.34 12.89 -4.19
CA ILE A 135 8.70 11.48 -4.41
C ILE A 135 7.49 10.57 -4.65
N LYS A 136 6.36 10.84 -3.98
CA LYS A 136 5.13 10.05 -4.17
C LYS A 136 4.55 10.24 -5.56
N GLU A 137 4.62 11.46 -6.09
CA GLU A 137 4.04 11.84 -7.38
C GLU A 137 4.95 11.48 -8.55
N GLU A 138 6.23 11.81 -8.45
CA GLU A 138 7.19 11.74 -9.55
C GLU A 138 7.92 10.40 -9.64
N VAL A 139 8.10 9.68 -8.51
CA VAL A 139 8.99 8.51 -8.44
C VAL A 139 8.23 7.20 -8.25
N PHE A 140 7.23 7.17 -7.37
CA PHE A 140 6.57 5.91 -6.99
C PHE A 140 5.78 5.25 -8.13
N GLY A 141 5.35 6.05 -9.12
CA GLY A 141 4.63 5.58 -10.30
C GLY A 141 5.51 4.97 -11.40
N LEU A 142 6.83 5.20 -11.37
CA LEU A 142 7.75 4.77 -12.44
C LEU A 142 8.02 3.26 -12.44
N ARG A 143 7.84 2.59 -11.31
CA ARG A 143 8.34 1.22 -11.09
C ARG A 143 7.24 0.17 -11.11
N ARG A 144 7.63 -1.02 -11.57
CA ARG A 144 6.82 -2.23 -11.46
C ARG A 144 6.53 -2.50 -9.98
N ALA A 145 5.35 -3.04 -9.72
CA ALA A 145 4.97 -3.47 -8.39
C ALA A 145 5.67 -4.79 -8.05
N ASP A 146 6.88 -4.68 -7.50
CA ASP A 146 7.70 -5.78 -6.96
C ASP A 146 8.08 -5.52 -5.49
N ASP A 147 8.68 -6.49 -4.83
CA ASP A 147 8.97 -6.41 -3.39
C ASP A 147 10.03 -5.37 -3.06
N ILE A 148 10.99 -5.15 -3.96
CA ILE A 148 12.00 -4.09 -3.83
C ILE A 148 11.29 -2.73 -3.82
N SER A 149 10.37 -2.50 -4.76
CA SER A 149 9.59 -1.26 -4.80
C SER A 149 8.63 -1.12 -3.63
N TYR A 150 8.04 -2.20 -3.13
CA TYR A 150 7.23 -2.14 -1.91
C TYR A 150 8.07 -1.75 -0.70
N THR A 151 9.24 -2.38 -0.55
CA THR A 151 10.18 -2.12 0.55
C THR A 151 10.66 -0.67 0.52
N ALA A 152 11.07 -0.17 -0.65
CA ALA A 152 11.49 1.22 -0.82
C ALA A 152 10.41 2.25 -0.44
N LYS A 153 9.15 1.99 -0.82
CA LYS A 153 8.00 2.89 -0.56
C LYS A 153 7.50 2.83 0.88
N SER A 154 7.77 1.72 1.57
CA SER A 154 7.28 1.49 2.94
C SER A 154 8.26 1.99 3.99
N ASP A 155 9.55 2.12 3.64
CA ASP A 155 10.59 2.55 4.57
C ASP A 155 10.68 4.09 4.68
N PRO A 156 10.50 4.66 5.89
CA PRO A 156 10.60 6.10 6.16
C PRO A 156 11.90 6.75 5.69
N LEU A 157 13.05 6.13 5.95
CA LEU A 157 14.37 6.71 5.65
C LEU A 157 14.67 6.65 4.16
N ILE A 158 14.31 5.55 3.49
CA ILE A 158 14.49 5.43 2.04
C ILE A 158 13.66 6.50 1.32
N CYS A 159 12.43 6.76 1.78
CA CYS A 159 11.58 7.81 1.24
C CYS A 159 12.17 9.21 1.47
N LEU A 160 12.66 9.49 2.68
CA LEU A 160 13.32 10.77 3.00
C LEU A 160 14.59 11.00 2.17
N TYR A 161 15.39 9.95 1.98
CA TYR A 161 16.58 9.99 1.14
C TYR A 161 16.24 10.35 -0.31
N GLY A 162 15.23 9.68 -0.88
CA GLY A 162 14.82 9.97 -2.26
C GLY A 162 14.26 11.38 -2.43
N GLU A 163 13.47 11.89 -1.48
CA GLU A 163 12.96 13.27 -1.51
C GLU A 163 14.11 14.28 -1.42
N THR A 164 15.12 14.01 -0.60
CA THR A 164 16.33 14.82 -0.51
C THR A 164 17.08 14.87 -1.84
N LEU A 165 17.19 13.74 -2.55
CA LEU A 165 17.80 13.72 -3.89
C LEU A 165 17.00 14.52 -4.91
N LEU A 166 15.66 14.45 -4.87
CA LEU A 166 14.78 15.26 -5.74
C LEU A 166 14.90 16.75 -5.47
N LYS A 167 15.16 17.16 -4.23
CA LYS A 167 15.38 18.58 -3.88
C LYS A 167 16.70 19.11 -4.43
N LYS A 168 17.74 18.27 -4.48
CA LYS A 168 19.05 18.65 -5.02
C LYS A 168 19.05 18.86 -6.54
N HIS A 169 18.13 18.22 -7.27
CA HIS A 169 18.11 18.26 -8.73
C HIS A 169 16.72 18.58 -9.28
N LYS A 170 16.60 19.67 -10.04
CA LYS A 170 15.31 20.13 -10.61
C LYS A 170 14.92 19.44 -11.93
N ARG A 171 15.79 18.60 -12.51
CA ARG A 171 15.56 17.97 -13.83
C ARG A 171 14.68 16.73 -13.68
N GLN A 172 13.64 16.60 -14.50
CA GLN A 172 12.71 15.46 -14.48
C GLN A 172 13.39 14.09 -14.71
N GLN A 173 14.51 14.06 -15.44
CA GLN A 173 15.30 12.85 -15.68
C GLN A 173 15.90 12.26 -14.38
N ILE A 174 16.01 13.06 -13.31
CA ILE A 174 16.53 12.58 -12.03
C ILE A 174 15.61 11.53 -11.40
N CYS A 175 14.31 11.53 -11.70
CA CYS A 175 13.35 10.63 -11.06
C CYS A 175 13.71 9.15 -11.27
N THR A 176 14.25 8.79 -12.45
CA THR A 176 14.76 7.44 -12.72
C THR A 176 15.99 7.12 -11.87
N THR A 177 16.92 8.05 -11.73
CA THR A 177 18.13 7.92 -10.91
C THR A 177 17.78 7.80 -9.42
N VAL A 178 16.91 8.67 -8.91
CA VAL A 178 16.40 8.60 -7.54
C VAL A 178 15.75 7.26 -7.30
N SER A 179 14.88 6.82 -8.21
CA SER A 179 14.23 5.53 -8.10
C SER A 179 15.24 4.37 -8.08
N ASN A 180 16.30 4.42 -8.90
CA ASN A 180 17.37 3.40 -8.88
C ASN A 180 18.08 3.37 -7.51
N LYS A 181 18.47 4.53 -7.00
CA LYS A 181 19.15 4.65 -5.69
C LYS A 181 18.27 4.16 -4.54
N MET A 182 16.99 4.49 -4.54
CA MET A 182 16.04 3.95 -3.56
C MET A 182 15.96 2.41 -3.62
N ARG A 183 15.98 1.82 -4.82
CA ARG A 183 15.94 0.36 -4.98
C ARG A 183 17.23 -0.32 -4.56
N GLU A 184 18.38 0.33 -4.73
CA GLU A 184 19.66 -0.16 -4.20
C GLU A 184 19.59 -0.29 -2.68
N ILE A 185 19.14 0.76 -1.99
CA ILE A 185 18.98 0.73 -0.53
C ILE A 185 17.92 -0.29 -0.10
N ALA A 186 16.82 -0.41 -0.84
CA ALA A 186 15.79 -1.40 -0.55
C ALA A 186 16.26 -2.85 -0.71
N ARG A 187 17.13 -3.14 -1.70
CA ARG A 187 17.77 -4.45 -1.83
C ARG A 187 18.65 -4.75 -0.63
N MET A 188 19.44 -3.77 -0.19
CA MET A 188 20.28 -3.91 1.00
C MET A 188 19.43 -4.19 2.25
N LEU A 189 18.31 -3.49 2.42
CA LEU A 189 17.38 -3.75 3.53
C LEU A 189 16.76 -5.15 3.49
N ILE A 190 16.47 -5.67 2.29
CA ILE A 190 15.99 -7.05 2.13
C ILE A 190 17.09 -8.03 2.57
N ALA A 191 18.31 -7.88 2.07
CA ALA A 191 19.44 -8.73 2.48
C ALA A 191 19.72 -8.66 3.99
N LEU A 192 19.64 -7.46 4.60
CA LEU A 192 19.79 -7.30 6.04
C LEU A 192 18.72 -8.05 6.85
N ARG A 193 17.48 -8.10 6.36
CA ARG A 193 16.40 -8.85 7.02
C ARG A 193 16.63 -10.37 6.98
N ASP A 194 17.30 -10.85 5.93
CA ASP A 194 17.64 -12.26 5.79
C ASP A 194 18.80 -12.64 6.74
N ILE A 195 19.73 -11.70 7.02
CA ILE A 195 20.85 -11.89 7.95
C ILE A 195 20.40 -11.74 9.41
N SER A 196 19.57 -10.74 9.71
CA SER A 196 19.17 -10.38 11.07
C SER A 196 17.67 -10.14 11.17
N SER A 197 16.99 -11.01 11.90
CA SER A 197 15.54 -10.91 12.15
C SER A 197 15.15 -9.67 12.98
N SER A 198 16.13 -9.00 13.60
CA SER A 198 15.92 -7.78 14.37
C SER A 198 15.70 -6.54 13.49
N VAL A 199 16.08 -6.60 12.21
CA VAL A 199 15.96 -5.48 11.28
C VAL A 199 14.57 -5.48 10.64
N HIS A 200 13.78 -4.44 10.90
CA HIS A 200 12.47 -4.27 10.26
C HIS A 200 12.44 -3.08 9.31
N MET A 201 13.14 -2.01 9.65
CA MET A 201 13.35 -0.82 8.83
C MET A 201 14.82 -0.45 8.75
N PHE A 202 15.19 0.37 7.77
CA PHE A 202 16.57 0.76 7.54
C PHE A 202 17.19 1.46 8.76
N PHE A 203 16.38 2.15 9.56
CA PHE A 203 16.83 2.78 10.81
C PHE A 203 17.33 1.77 11.84
N ASP A 204 16.79 0.54 11.87
CA ASP A 204 17.20 -0.48 12.84
C ASP A 204 18.65 -0.93 12.61
N ALA A 205 19.09 -0.89 11.35
CA ALA A 205 20.45 -1.21 10.94
C ALA A 205 21.46 -0.06 11.20
N MET A 206 21.00 1.15 11.52
CA MET A 206 21.88 2.32 11.77
C MET A 206 22.47 2.30 13.19
N LYS A 207 22.97 1.15 13.63
CA LYS A 207 23.58 0.94 14.95
C LYS A 207 25.01 0.41 14.77
N PRO A 208 25.97 0.82 15.61
CA PRO A 208 27.36 0.34 15.49
C PRO A 208 27.47 -1.20 15.49
N GLY A 209 26.65 -1.88 16.28
CA GLY A 209 26.63 -3.35 16.35
C GLY A 209 26.16 -4.06 15.07
N MET A 210 25.55 -3.34 14.13
CA MET A 210 25.08 -3.88 12.84
C MET A 210 26.09 -3.68 11.71
N PHE A 211 27.28 -3.15 12.01
CA PHE A 211 28.27 -2.83 11.00
C PHE A 211 28.70 -4.06 10.17
N GLN A 212 28.95 -5.19 10.84
CA GLN A 212 29.31 -6.43 10.15
C GLN A 212 28.16 -6.94 9.27
N ASP A 213 26.92 -6.91 9.78
CA ASP A 213 25.74 -7.31 9.02
C ASP A 213 25.54 -6.43 7.77
N ILE A 214 25.85 -5.13 7.85
CA ILE A 214 25.83 -4.23 6.69
C ILE A 214 26.91 -4.62 5.67
N ILE A 215 28.12 -4.93 6.10
CA ILE A 215 29.19 -5.38 5.20
C ILE A 215 28.75 -6.67 4.50
N THR A 216 28.26 -7.65 5.26
CA THR A 216 27.77 -8.92 4.72
C THR A 216 26.63 -8.68 3.72
N ALA A 217 25.60 -7.92 4.10
CA ALA A 217 24.52 -7.56 3.19
C ALA A 217 25.00 -6.86 1.92
N THR A 218 26.06 -6.05 2.03
CA THR A 218 26.67 -5.35 0.89
C THR A 218 27.34 -6.33 -0.07
N LYS A 219 28.06 -7.33 0.45
CA LYS A 219 28.65 -8.41 -0.36
C LYS A 219 27.57 -9.22 -1.08
N VAL A 220 26.46 -9.54 -0.39
CA VAL A 220 25.30 -10.24 -0.98
C VAL A 220 24.75 -9.50 -2.18
N ILE A 221 24.43 -8.21 -2.04
CA ILE A 221 23.81 -7.44 -3.12
C ILE A 221 24.77 -7.12 -4.27
N SER A 222 26.07 -7.24 -4.05
CA SER A 222 27.12 -6.96 -5.05
C SER A 222 27.69 -8.23 -5.69
N GLY A 223 27.33 -9.43 -5.21
CA GLY A 223 27.76 -10.70 -5.76
C GLY A 223 29.17 -11.13 -5.34
N TYR A 224 29.64 -10.66 -4.20
CA TYR A 224 30.95 -11.00 -3.62
C TYR A 224 30.85 -11.91 -2.37
N ASP A 225 29.74 -12.63 -2.27
CA ASP A 225 29.49 -13.64 -1.23
C ASP A 225 30.09 -15.00 -1.55
#